data_AF-A0A9C8ZXC4-F1
#
_entry.id   AF-A0A9C8ZXC4-F1
#
_cell.length_a   1.000
_cell.length_b   1.000
_cell.length_c   1.000
_cell.angle_alpha   90.00
_cell.angle_beta   90.00
_cell.angle_gamma   90.00
#
_symmetry.space_group_name_H-M   'P 1'
#
loop_
_entity.id
_entity.type
_entity.pdbx_description
1 polymer ?
#
loop_
_entity_poly.entity_id
_entity_poly.type
_entity_poly.pdbx_seq_one_letter_code
_entity_poly.pdbx_strand_id
1 'polypeptide(L)'
;MSDLSIWVLFVILVVLIACSAFFSSSETAMMALNRYRLKNLADKGHRSAKLASRLLDHPDRLLGVILLGNNLVNLSAASISTIAALRLYGETAIAVFTFILTLIVLVFAEVAPKTLAMRHPEK
;
A
#
# COMPACT_ATOMS: atom_id res chain seq x y z
N MET A 1 -12.37 -11.11 26.73
CA MET A 1 -11.92 -10.62 25.42
C MET A 1 -10.48 -11.05 25.28
N SER A 2 -10.17 -11.94 24.33
CA SER A 2 -8.81 -12.49 24.18
C SER A 2 -7.82 -11.34 24.02
N ASP A 3 -6.90 -11.19 24.98
CA ASP A 3 -5.79 -10.26 24.85
C ASP A 3 -4.99 -10.68 23.62
N LEU A 4 -5.19 -9.97 22.50
CA LEU A 4 -4.32 -10.11 21.35
C LEU A 4 -2.90 -9.87 21.85
N SER A 5 -2.06 -10.90 21.75
CA SER A 5 -0.67 -10.81 22.14
C SER A 5 0.01 -9.69 21.35
N ILE A 6 0.93 -8.97 22.00
CA ILE A 6 1.70 -7.87 21.39
C ILE A 6 2.35 -8.33 20.08
N TRP A 7 2.79 -9.59 20.01
CA TRP A 7 3.33 -10.20 18.80
C TRP A 7 2.34 -10.21 17.64
N VAL A 8 1.06 -10.47 17.91
CA VAL A 8 0.01 -10.46 16.87
C VAL A 8 -0.20 -9.04 16.36
N LEU A 9 -0.19 -8.03 17.24
CA LEU A 9 -0.28 -6.62 16.82
C LEU A 9 0.90 -6.21 15.92
N PHE A 10 2.10 -6.68 16.23
CA PHE A 10 3.29 -6.42 15.42
C PHE A 10 3.21 -7.10 14.04
N VAL A 11 2.79 -8.36 13.98
CA VAL A 11 2.58 -9.08 12.71
C VAL A 11 1.52 -8.38 11.86
N ILE A 12 0.40 -7.94 12.47
CA ILE A 12 -0.63 -7.16 11.78
C ILE A 12 -0.05 -5.87 11.22
N LEU A 13 0.76 -5.13 11.99
CA LEU A 13 1.41 -3.90 11.53
C LEU A 13 2.31 -4.15 10.31
N VAL A 14 3.13 -5.20 10.33
CA VAL A 14 4.00 -5.56 9.20
C VAL A 14 3.17 -5.87 7.96
N VAL A 15 2.09 -6.65 8.09
CA VAL A 15 1.18 -6.96 6.99
C VAL A 15 0.51 -5.70 6.44
N LEU A 16 0.05 -4.79 7.31
CA LEU A 16 -0.55 -3.53 6.89
C LEU A 16 0.45 -2.63 6.16
N ILE A 17 1.70 -2.52 6.63
CA ILE A 17 2.75 -1.76 5.93
C ILE A 17 3.02 -2.37 4.54
N ALA A 18 3.08 -3.69 4.42
CA ALA A 18 3.24 -4.37 3.14
C ALA A 18 2.05 -4.12 2.19
N CYS A 19 0.82 -4.15 2.70
CA CYS A 19 -0.37 -3.81 1.93
C CYS A 19 -0.35 -2.35 1.46
N SER A 20 0.07 -1.41 2.31
CA SER A 20 0.20 0.01 1.97
C SER A 20 1.24 0.21 0.86
N ALA A 21 2.40 -0.47 0.97
CA ALA A 21 3.42 -0.51 -0.07
C ALA A 21 2.88 -1.04 -1.41
N PHE A 22 2.04 -2.08 -1.37
CA PHE A 22 1.40 -2.63 -2.57
C PHE A 22 0.44 -1.63 -3.23
N PHE A 23 -0.44 -0.97 -2.47
CA PHE A 23 -1.35 0.02 -3.04
C PHE A 23 -0.61 1.23 -3.63
N SER A 24 0.36 1.74 -2.88
CA SER A 24 1.23 2.87 -3.28
C SER A 24 2.06 2.57 -4.54
N SER A 25 2.62 1.36 -4.65
CA SER A 25 3.32 0.92 -5.88
C SER A 25 2.37 0.72 -7.05
N SER A 26 1.17 0.19 -6.82
CA SER A 26 0.14 0.00 -7.85
C SER A 26 -0.34 1.31 -8.44
N GLU A 27 -0.52 2.35 -7.61
CA GLU A 27 -0.82 3.72 -8.06
C GLU A 27 0.22 4.21 -9.08
N THR A 28 1.50 4.09 -8.72
CA THR A 28 2.61 4.58 -9.55
C THR A 28 2.79 3.75 -10.82
N ALA A 29 2.72 2.42 -10.72
CA ALA A 29 2.80 1.53 -11.87
C ALA A 29 1.68 1.81 -12.88
N MET A 30 0.45 2.03 -12.39
CA MET A 30 -0.69 2.40 -13.22
C MET A 30 -0.46 3.71 -13.99
N MET A 31 0.14 4.72 -13.35
CA MET A 31 0.47 6.00 -14.00
C MET A 31 1.65 5.89 -14.98
N ALA A 32 2.62 5.01 -14.71
CA ALA A 32 3.81 4.83 -15.53
C ALA A 32 3.60 3.91 -16.76
N LEU A 33 2.51 3.12 -16.80
CA LEU A 33 2.24 2.17 -17.87
C LEU A 33 1.96 2.84 -19.23
N ASN A 34 2.66 2.39 -20.28
CA ASN A 34 2.40 2.82 -21.65
C ASN A 34 1.21 2.06 -22.26
N ARG A 35 0.06 2.74 -22.39
CA ARG A 35 -1.19 2.20 -22.93
C ARG A 35 -1.05 1.60 -24.33
N TYR A 36 -0.26 2.22 -25.20
CA TYR A 36 -0.07 1.74 -26.57
C TYR A 36 0.65 0.39 -26.61
N ARG A 37 1.74 0.28 -25.85
CA ARG A 37 2.52 -0.96 -25.75
C ARG A 37 1.74 -2.07 -25.06
N LEU A 38 0.97 -1.73 -24.02
CA LEU A 38 0.10 -2.65 -23.32
C LEU A 38 -0.97 -3.25 -24.25
N LYS A 39 -1.58 -2.41 -25.09
CA LYS A 39 -2.55 -2.87 -26.11
C LYS A 39 -1.91 -3.82 -27.11
N ASN A 40 -0.71 -3.51 -27.60
CA ASN A 40 0.04 -4.40 -28.50
C ASN A 40 0.35 -5.76 -27.85
N LEU A 41 0.73 -5.79 -26.56
CA LEU A 41 0.93 -7.04 -25.82
C LEU A 41 -0.38 -7.82 -25.61
N ALA A 42 -1.48 -7.12 -25.37
CA ALA A 42 -2.81 -7.73 -25.24
C ALA A 42 -3.25 -8.36 -26.57
N ASP A 43 -3.00 -7.70 -27.70
CA ASP A 43 -3.28 -8.18 -29.05
C ASP A 43 -2.44 -9.41 -29.41
N LYS A 44 -1.18 -9.47 -28.93
CA LYS A 44 -0.29 -10.65 -29.01
C LYS A 44 -0.70 -11.83 -28.11
N GLY A 45 -1.80 -11.70 -27.36
CA GLY A 45 -2.38 -12.79 -26.57
C GLY A 45 -1.89 -12.89 -25.12
N HIS A 46 -1.08 -11.94 -24.62
CA HIS A 46 -0.66 -11.96 -23.23
C HIS A 46 -1.85 -11.73 -22.28
N ARG A 47 -2.15 -12.72 -21.43
CA ARG A 47 -3.30 -12.69 -20.51
C ARG A 47 -3.22 -11.54 -19.50
N SER A 48 -2.04 -11.30 -18.92
CA SER A 48 -1.80 -10.18 -17.99
C SER A 48 -2.02 -8.82 -18.66
N ALA A 49 -1.54 -8.65 -19.88
CA ALA A 49 -1.73 -7.42 -20.65
C ALA A 49 -3.21 -7.16 -20.99
N LYS A 50 -3.98 -8.20 -21.34
CA LYS A 50 -5.43 -8.08 -21.54
C LYS A 50 -6.15 -7.62 -20.27
N LEU A 51 -5.77 -8.18 -19.12
CA LEU A 51 -6.40 -7.87 -17.84
C LEU A 51 -6.06 -6.44 -17.39
N ALA A 52 -4.78 -6.06 -17.46
CA ALA A 52 -4.32 -4.71 -17.17
C ALA A 52 -4.95 -3.68 -18.13
N SER A 53 -5.10 -4.00 -19.42
CA SER A 53 -5.78 -3.11 -20.38
C SER A 53 -7.23 -2.84 -19.99
N ARG A 54 -7.98 -3.88 -19.59
CA ARG A 54 -9.38 -3.72 -19.13
C ARG A 54 -9.50 -2.91 -17.85
N LEU A 55 -8.59 -3.11 -16.91
CA LEU A 55 -8.56 -2.33 -15.66
C LEU A 55 -8.25 -0.84 -15.95
N LEU A 56 -7.40 -0.57 -16.94
CA LEU A 56 -7.03 0.77 -17.35
C LEU A 56 -8.07 1.47 -18.24
N ASP A 57 -9.14 0.81 -18.68
CA ASP A 57 -10.24 1.45 -19.43
C ASP A 57 -11.01 2.46 -18.56
N HIS A 58 -10.98 2.29 -17.24
CA HIS A 58 -11.56 3.22 -16.26
C HIS A 58 -10.52 3.61 -15.21
N PRO A 59 -9.48 4.39 -15.59
CA PRO A 59 -8.36 4.70 -14.71
C PRO A 59 -8.80 5.46 -13.45
N ASP A 60 -9.80 6.32 -13.54
CA ASP A 60 -10.31 7.09 -12.39
C ASP A 60 -10.92 6.17 -11.32
N ARG A 61 -11.65 5.13 -11.74
CA ARG A 61 -12.24 4.14 -10.82
C ARG A 61 -11.15 3.30 -10.18
N LEU A 62 -10.18 2.86 -10.96
CA LEU A 62 -9.05 2.07 -10.47
C LEU A 62 -8.21 2.87 -9.47
N LEU A 63 -7.88 4.12 -9.80
CA LEU A 63 -7.18 5.04 -8.92
C LEU A 63 -7.95 5.26 -7.62
N GLY A 64 -9.26 5.51 -7.72
CA GLY A 64 -10.12 5.69 -6.55
C GLY A 64 -10.09 4.51 -5.59
N VAL A 65 -10.14 3.28 -6.12
CA VAL A 65 -10.06 2.05 -5.30
C VAL A 65 -8.68 1.89 -4.67
N ILE A 66 -7.60 2.16 -5.42
CA ILE A 66 -6.22 2.07 -4.90
C ILE A 66 -6.01 3.08 -3.76
N LEU A 67 -6.45 4.33 -3.95
CA LEU A 67 -6.33 5.37 -2.94
C LEU A 67 -7.17 5.09 -1.69
N LEU A 68 -8.40 4.62 -1.86
CA LEU A 68 -9.26 4.19 -0.75
C LEU A 68 -8.62 3.03 0.03
N GLY A 69 -8.10 2.02 -0.66
CA GLY A 69 -7.41 0.89 -0.06
C GLY A 69 -6.16 1.32 0.73
N ASN A 70 -5.33 2.18 0.15
CA ASN A 70 -4.15 2.72 0.81
C ASN A 70 -4.50 3.46 2.11
N ASN A 71 -5.48 4.37 2.03
CA ASN A 71 -5.93 5.14 3.18
C ASN A 71 -6.53 4.27 4.28
N LEU A 72 -7.33 3.26 3.91
CA LEU A 72 -7.90 2.31 4.86
C LEU A 72 -6.80 1.54 5.59
N VAL A 73 -5.78 1.07 4.87
CA VAL A 73 -4.65 0.32 5.44
C VAL A 73 -3.83 1.22 6.37
N ASN A 74 -3.54 2.46 5.97
CA ASN A 74 -2.78 3.41 6.79
C ASN A 74 -3.54 3.79 8.07
N LEU A 75 -4.85 4.03 7.98
CA LEU A 75 -5.69 4.33 9.14
C LEU A 75 -5.78 3.12 10.10
N SER A 76 -5.84 1.92 9.54
CA SER A 76 -5.80 0.67 10.32
C SER A 76 -4.46 0.52 11.03
N ALA A 77 -3.34 0.80 10.35
CA ALA A 77 -2.01 0.74 10.94
C ALA A 77 -1.85 1.76 12.08
N ALA A 78 -2.35 2.99 11.88
CA ALA A 78 -2.37 4.02 12.92
C ALA A 78 -3.19 3.61 14.14
N SER A 79 -4.36 3.01 13.93
CA SER A 79 -5.22 2.51 15.01
C SER A 79 -4.54 1.39 15.80
N ILE A 80 -3.91 0.43 15.12
CA ILE A 80 -3.18 -0.68 15.75
C ILE A 80 -1.93 -0.17 16.49
N SER A 81 -1.20 0.77 15.90
CA SER A 81 -0.05 1.41 16.55
C SER A 81 -0.45 2.17 17.82
N THR A 82 -1.59 2.85 17.80
CA THR A 82 -2.14 3.52 19.00
C THR A 82 -2.44 2.52 20.11
N ILE A 83 -3.08 1.38 19.77
CA ILE A 83 -3.35 0.30 20.74
C ILE A 83 -2.03 -0.28 21.28
N ALA A 84 -1.02 -0.48 20.42
CA ALA A 84 0.28 -0.98 20.83
C ALA A 84 1.00 0.00 21.77
N ALA A 85 0.97 1.31 21.46
CA ALA A 85 1.57 2.36 22.29
C ALA A 85 0.95 2.37 23.69
N LEU A 86 -0.39 2.38 23.75
CA LEU A 86 -1.15 2.35 25.01
C LEU A 86 -0.80 1.14 25.87
N ARG A 87 -0.68 -0.05 25.27
CA ARG A 87 -0.39 -1.30 25.99
C ARG A 87 1.05 -1.39 26.49
N LEU A 88 2.01 -0.84 25.76
CA LEU A 88 3.44 -0.99 26.06
C LEU A 88 3.96 0.13 26.98
N TYR A 89 3.52 1.36 26.75
CA TYR A 89 4.13 2.56 27.34
C TYR A 89 3.11 3.59 27.84
N GLY A 90 1.80 3.32 27.69
CA GLY A 90 0.73 4.23 28.11
C GLY A 90 0.45 5.38 27.13
N GLU A 91 -0.39 6.32 27.55
CA GLU A 91 -0.89 7.42 26.70
C GLU A 91 0.20 8.36 26.19
N THR A 92 1.23 8.60 26.99
CA THR A 92 2.33 9.53 26.65
C THR A 92 3.15 9.05 25.45
N ALA A 93 3.14 7.75 25.15
CA ALA A 93 3.86 7.18 24.03
C ALA A 93 3.11 7.25 22.69
N ILE A 94 1.81 7.59 22.68
CA ILE A 94 0.99 7.63 21.45
C ILE A 94 1.61 8.58 20.42
N ALA A 95 2.06 9.77 20.84
CA ALA A 95 2.66 10.75 19.94
C ALA A 95 3.96 10.23 19.30
N VAL A 96 4.81 9.60 20.10
CA VAL A 96 6.08 9.02 19.64
C VAL A 96 5.83 7.87 18.66
N PHE A 97 4.91 6.96 18.98
CA PHE A 97 4.54 5.84 18.10
C PHE A 97 3.88 6.31 16.80
N THR A 98 3.05 7.34 16.85
CA THR A 98 2.44 7.94 15.66
C THR A 98 3.51 8.52 14.76
N PHE A 99 4.47 9.25 15.32
CA PHE A 99 5.58 9.83 14.57
C PHE A 99 6.46 8.73 13.93
N ILE A 100 6.85 7.72 14.71
CA ILE A 100 7.64 6.58 14.21
C ILE A 100 6.90 5.83 13.10
N LEU A 101 5.62 5.51 13.30
CA LEU A 101 4.80 4.84 12.29
C LEU A 101 4.74 5.66 11.00
N THR A 102 4.54 6.98 11.12
CA THR A 102 4.47 7.88 9.97
C THR A 102 5.77 7.84 9.17
N LEU A 103 6.93 7.87 9.83
CA LEU A 103 8.22 7.72 9.16
C LEU A 103 8.38 6.36 8.49
N ILE A 104 7.96 5.28 9.15
CA ILE A 104 8.02 3.92 8.59
C ILE A 104 7.14 3.82 7.34
N VAL A 105 5.89 4.29 7.40
CA VAL A 105 4.97 4.29 6.26
C VAL A 105 5.51 5.17 5.14
N LEU A 106 5.98 6.39 5.45
CA LEU A 106 6.53 7.31 4.46
C LEU A 106 7.72 6.68 3.71
N VAL A 107 8.65 6.03 4.41
CA VAL A 107 9.83 5.45 3.77
C VAL A 107 9.49 4.14 3.07
N PHE A 108 8.89 3.18 3.78
CA PHE A 108 8.76 1.79 3.33
C PHE A 108 7.47 1.50 2.57
N ALA A 109 6.41 2.25 2.81
CA ALA A 109 5.14 2.07 2.12
C ALA A 109 4.90 3.13 1.04
N GLU A 110 5.53 4.29 1.13
CA GLU A 110 5.29 5.38 0.19
C GLU A 110 6.47 5.65 -0.74
N VAL A 111 7.55 6.26 -0.25
CA VAL A 111 8.65 6.75 -1.09
C VAL A 111 9.41 5.61 -1.76
N ALA A 112 9.82 4.57 -1.03
CA ALA A 112 10.61 3.48 -1.61
C ALA A 112 9.83 2.65 -2.64
N PRO A 113 8.58 2.20 -2.37
CA PRO A 113 7.80 1.44 -3.36
C PRO A 113 7.46 2.26 -4.61
N LYS A 114 7.08 3.55 -4.46
CA LYS A 114 6.83 4.43 -5.62
C LYS A 114 8.09 4.59 -6.47
N THR A 115 9.24 4.79 -5.84
CA THR A 115 10.53 4.88 -6.54
C THR A 115 10.87 3.59 -7.30
N LEU A 116 10.63 2.43 -6.69
CA LEU A 116 10.87 1.14 -7.33
C LEU A 116 9.93 0.90 -8.53
N ALA A 117 8.65 1.23 -8.37
CA ALA A 117 7.63 1.10 -9.42
C ALA A 117 7.95 1.97 -10.64
N MET A 118 8.46 3.20 -10.43
CA MET A 118 8.90 4.06 -11.53
C MET A 118 10.08 3.47 -12.32
N ARG A 119 11.00 2.75 -11.66
CA ARG A 119 12.18 2.17 -12.31
C ARG A 119 11.88 0.89 -13.07
N HIS A 120 10.79 0.18 -12.75
CA HIS A 120 10.37 -1.04 -13.44
C HIS A 120 8.85 -1.07 -13.71
N PRO A 121 8.29 -0.20 -14.58
CA PRO A 121 6.84 -0.16 -14.83
C PRO A 121 6.28 -1.41 -15.55
N GLU A 122 7.16 -2.28 -16.07
CA GLU A 122 6.84 -3.25 -17.12
C GLU A 122 7.09 -4.73 -16.76
N LYS A 123 7.43 -5.06 -15.50
CA LYS A 123 7.63 -6.45 -15.05
C LYS A 123 6.48 -6.96 -14.19
#